data_AF-A0AAD6H4K4-F1
#
_entry.id   AF-A0AAD6H4K4-F1
#
_cell.length_a   1.000
_cell.length_b   1.000
_cell.length_c   1.000
_cell.angle_alpha   90.00
_cell.angle_beta   90.00
_cell.angle_gamma   90.00
#
_symmetry.space_group_name_H-M   'P 1'
#
loop_
_entity.id
_entity.type
_entity.pdbx_description
1 polymer ?
#
loop_
_entity_poly.entity_id
_entity_poly.type
_entity_poly.pdbx_seq_one_letter_code
_entity_poly.pdbx_strand_id
1 'polypeptide(L)'
;MLRLLARVLAIAWTTHDLNEDHVKIIDSALAAWPHHLDAAKSDMCNGEDEMLFQGPMFIQFCIMYLHFPRSDLVATIPGASKVIRQQQLLSVYSRDMHGVKALVASKQIINLATLQIPVQKHTPFFICGIGFAVLVQLSACCLTGSYGTHDRFDDRISLAIGVLKTLSPS
;
A
#
# COMPACT_ATOMS: atom_id res chain seq x y z
N MET A 1 -10.94 -11.15 -1.43
CA MET A 1 -9.73 -10.57 -0.80
C MET A 1 -8.49 -11.44 -0.98
N LEU A 2 -8.44 -12.66 -0.40
CA LEU A 2 -7.27 -13.57 -0.45
C LEU A 2 -6.76 -13.90 -1.87
N ARG A 3 -7.64 -13.99 -2.88
CA ARG A 3 -7.25 -14.23 -4.28
C ARG A 3 -6.45 -13.07 -4.89
N LEU A 4 -6.78 -11.81 -4.53
CA LEU A 4 -6.00 -10.64 -4.98
C LEU A 4 -4.64 -10.60 -4.27
N LEU A 5 -4.60 -10.94 -2.97
CA LEU A 5 -3.33 -11.07 -2.24
C LEU A 5 -2.41 -12.06 -2.94
N ALA A 6 -2.92 -13.26 -3.21
CA ALA A 6 -2.15 -14.34 -3.79
C ALA A 6 -1.59 -13.95 -5.16
N ARG A 7 -2.37 -13.23 -5.97
CA ARG A 7 -1.91 -12.71 -7.28
C ARG A 7 -0.82 -11.64 -7.12
N VAL A 8 -0.99 -10.70 -6.19
CA VAL A 8 0.00 -9.65 -5.90
C VAL A 8 1.30 -10.25 -5.36
N LEU A 9 1.20 -11.20 -4.42
CA LEU A 9 2.34 -11.94 -3.87
C LEU A 9 3.03 -12.80 -4.92
N ALA A 10 2.26 -13.47 -5.80
CA ALA A 10 2.82 -14.25 -6.90
C ALA A 10 3.65 -13.38 -7.83
N ILE A 11 3.17 -12.19 -8.19
CA ILE A 11 3.91 -11.21 -9.01
C ILE A 11 5.12 -10.64 -8.27
N ALA A 12 5.03 -10.41 -6.96
CA ALA A 12 6.16 -9.93 -6.17
C ALA A 12 7.27 -10.98 -6.02
N TRP A 13 6.92 -12.27 -6.01
CA TRP A 13 7.85 -13.38 -5.82
C TRP A 13 8.33 -14.04 -7.12
N THR A 14 7.67 -13.78 -8.26
CA THR A 14 8.16 -14.26 -9.57
C THR A 14 9.53 -13.67 -9.88
N THR A 15 10.49 -14.59 -10.03
CA THR A 15 11.93 -14.35 -10.20
C THR A 15 12.38 -14.30 -11.67
N HIS A 16 11.48 -14.59 -12.61
CA HIS A 16 11.73 -14.60 -14.05
C HIS A 16 10.69 -13.76 -14.79
N ASP A 17 11.14 -13.02 -15.82
CA ASP A 17 10.37 -12.20 -16.76
C ASP A 17 8.95 -11.85 -16.33
N LEU A 18 8.84 -10.88 -15.42
CA LEU A 18 7.57 -10.24 -15.17
C LEU A 18 7.13 -9.49 -16.42
N ASN A 19 6.25 -10.11 -17.19
CA ASN A 19 5.60 -9.43 -18.29
C ASN A 19 4.80 -8.24 -17.73
N GLU A 20 5.02 -7.05 -18.29
CA GLU A 20 4.36 -5.79 -17.91
C GLU A 20 2.83 -5.91 -17.91
N ASP A 21 2.30 -6.77 -18.78
CA ASP A 21 0.88 -7.05 -18.88
C ASP A 21 0.32 -7.67 -17.59
N HIS A 22 1.09 -8.46 -16.85
CA HIS A 22 0.65 -9.00 -15.57
C HIS A 22 0.47 -7.90 -14.52
N VAL A 23 1.39 -6.92 -14.47
CA VAL A 23 1.27 -5.78 -13.55
C VAL A 23 0.03 -4.96 -13.88
N LYS A 24 -0.25 -4.69 -15.17
CA LYS A 24 -1.46 -3.98 -15.61
C LYS A 24 -2.74 -4.73 -15.24
N ILE A 25 -2.78 -6.04 -15.46
CA ILE A 25 -3.95 -6.87 -15.16
C ILE A 25 -4.25 -6.80 -13.67
N ILE A 26 -3.23 -6.91 -12.81
CA ILE A 26 -3.44 -6.80 -11.36
C ILE A 26 -3.84 -5.39 -10.95
N ASP A 27 -3.16 -4.35 -11.45
CA ASP A 27 -3.48 -2.95 -11.15
C ASP A 27 -4.92 -2.61 -11.55
N SER A 28 -5.35 -3.06 -12.73
CA SER A 28 -6.74 -2.92 -13.19
C SER A 28 -7.73 -3.68 -12.30
N ALA A 29 -7.38 -4.88 -11.86
CA ALA A 29 -8.22 -5.66 -10.94
C ALA A 29 -8.32 -5.03 -9.54
N LEU A 30 -7.25 -4.40 -9.06
CA LEU A 30 -7.24 -3.62 -7.81
C LEU A 30 -8.11 -2.36 -7.94
N ALA A 31 -8.02 -1.67 -9.07
CA ALA A 31 -8.84 -0.48 -9.35
C ALA A 31 -10.33 -0.80 -9.53
N ALA A 32 -10.66 -1.95 -10.11
CA ALA A 32 -12.04 -2.39 -10.32
C ALA A 32 -12.70 -2.96 -9.05
N TRP A 33 -11.91 -3.28 -8.01
CA TRP A 33 -12.41 -3.94 -6.81
C TRP A 33 -13.59 -3.22 -6.11
N PRO A 34 -13.60 -1.88 -5.95
CA PRO A 34 -14.73 -1.19 -5.34
C PRO A 34 -16.04 -1.43 -6.08
N HIS A 35 -16.01 -1.46 -7.43
CA HIS A 35 -17.20 -1.71 -8.25
C HIS A 35 -17.74 -3.15 -8.11
N HIS A 36 -16.85 -4.12 -7.88
CA HIS A 36 -17.26 -5.49 -7.57
C HIS A 36 -17.85 -5.63 -6.16
N LEU A 37 -17.51 -4.71 -5.24
CA LEU A 37 -18.03 -4.70 -3.89
C LEU A 37 -19.49 -4.26 -3.85
N ASP A 38 -19.85 -3.22 -4.61
CA ASP A 38 -21.22 -2.69 -4.66
C ASP A 38 -22.23 -3.73 -5.18
N ALA A 39 -21.81 -4.58 -6.12
CA ALA A 39 -22.63 -5.69 -6.64
C ALA A 39 -22.83 -6.82 -5.63
N ALA A 40 -21.90 -7.02 -4.68
CA ALA A 40 -21.97 -8.06 -3.65
C ALA A 40 -22.65 -7.55 -2.35
N LYS A 41 -22.69 -6.23 -2.16
CA LYS A 41 -23.25 -5.57 -0.97
C LYS A 41 -24.79 -5.66 -0.90
N SER A 42 -25.48 -5.99 -1.99
CA SER A 42 -26.94 -6.13 -1.98
C SER A 42 -27.44 -7.43 -1.35
N ASP A 43 -26.57 -8.40 -1.06
CA ASP A 43 -27.00 -9.78 -0.73
C ASP A 43 -26.48 -10.29 0.63
N MET A 44 -25.62 -9.56 1.35
CA MET A 44 -25.05 -10.04 2.62
C MET A 44 -24.98 -8.98 3.74
N CYS A 45 -25.56 -9.39 4.87
CA CYS A 45 -25.94 -8.69 6.10
C CYS A 45 -24.76 -8.27 7.04
N ASN A 46 -25.06 -7.34 7.97
CA ASN A 46 -24.49 -7.11 9.32
C ASN A 46 -22.98 -6.81 9.54
N GLY A 47 -22.12 -6.84 8.52
CA GLY A 47 -20.67 -6.59 8.64
C GLY A 47 -20.17 -5.30 7.99
N GLU A 48 -21.04 -4.30 7.85
CA GLU A 48 -20.80 -3.12 7.02
C GLU A 48 -19.50 -2.40 7.40
N ASP A 49 -19.25 -2.20 8.68
CA ASP A 49 -18.08 -1.50 9.21
C ASP A 49 -16.76 -2.25 9.00
N GLU A 50 -16.78 -3.60 9.09
CA GLU A 50 -15.57 -4.40 8.89
C GLU A 50 -15.19 -4.46 7.41
N MET A 51 -16.16 -4.56 6.49
CA MET A 51 -15.89 -4.49 5.05
C MET A 51 -15.53 -3.06 4.59
N LEU A 52 -16.14 -2.04 5.20
CA LEU A 52 -15.80 -0.62 5.00
C LEU A 52 -14.36 -0.31 5.45
N PHE A 53 -13.83 -1.06 6.41
CA PHE A 53 -12.49 -0.85 6.93
C PHE A 53 -11.43 -1.80 6.34
N GLN A 54 -11.61 -3.12 6.52
CA GLN A 54 -10.60 -4.13 6.17
C GLN A 54 -10.42 -4.27 4.66
N GLY A 55 -11.50 -4.13 3.89
CA GLY A 55 -11.45 -4.20 2.44
C GLY A 55 -10.55 -3.11 1.85
N PRO A 56 -10.85 -1.82 2.10
CA PRO A 56 -10.01 -0.72 1.61
C PRO A 56 -8.58 -0.82 2.13
N MET A 57 -8.40 -1.12 3.42
CA MET A 57 -7.07 -1.30 4.03
C MET A 57 -6.24 -2.34 3.27
N PHE A 58 -6.83 -3.50 2.99
CA PHE A 58 -6.19 -4.58 2.28
C PHE A 58 -5.82 -4.23 0.82
N ILE A 59 -6.69 -3.49 0.14
CA ILE A 59 -6.48 -3.13 -1.27
C ILE A 59 -5.39 -2.09 -1.40
N GLN A 60 -5.37 -1.09 -0.53
CA GLN A 60 -4.28 -0.13 -0.46
C GLN A 60 -2.95 -0.81 -0.11
N PHE A 61 -2.97 -1.83 0.76
CA PHE A 61 -1.77 -2.63 1.06
C PHE A 61 -1.23 -3.33 -0.20
N CYS A 62 -2.12 -3.97 -0.98
CA CYS A 62 -1.76 -4.61 -2.23
C CYS A 62 -1.19 -3.62 -3.26
N ILE A 63 -1.76 -2.41 -3.37
CA ILE A 63 -1.25 -1.36 -4.26
C ILE A 63 0.16 -0.94 -3.83
N MET A 64 0.41 -0.71 -2.54
CA MET A 64 1.76 -0.41 -2.07
C MET A 64 2.73 -1.54 -2.39
N TYR A 65 2.34 -2.79 -2.17
CA TYR A 65 3.19 -3.96 -2.42
C TYR A 65 3.48 -4.17 -3.91
N LEU A 66 2.53 -3.85 -4.78
CA LEU A 66 2.71 -3.90 -6.23
C LEU A 66 3.61 -2.77 -6.74
N HIS A 67 3.45 -1.54 -6.24
CA HIS A 67 4.10 -0.40 -6.85
C HIS A 67 5.41 0.02 -6.18
N PHE A 68 5.55 -0.12 -4.86
CA PHE A 68 6.73 0.36 -4.13
C PHE A 68 8.04 -0.32 -4.59
N PRO A 69 8.12 -1.65 -4.78
CA PRO A 69 9.36 -2.29 -5.25
C PRO A 69 9.78 -1.91 -6.68
N ARG A 70 8.86 -1.31 -7.45
CA ARG A 70 9.02 -0.94 -8.87
C ARG A 70 9.28 0.56 -9.07
N SER A 71 9.20 1.35 -8.01
CA SER A 71 9.45 2.79 -8.07
C SER A 71 10.92 3.12 -7.81
N ASP A 72 11.26 4.40 -7.95
CA ASP A 72 12.53 4.99 -7.53
C ASP A 72 12.62 5.12 -5.99
N LEU A 73 11.49 5.16 -5.28
CA LEU A 73 11.42 5.20 -3.82
C LEU A 73 12.20 4.06 -3.13
N VAL A 74 12.28 2.87 -3.75
CA VAL A 74 13.03 1.74 -3.18
C VAL A 74 14.53 2.02 -3.07
N ALA A 75 15.07 2.88 -3.93
CA ALA A 75 16.49 3.21 -3.95
C ALA A 75 16.91 4.06 -2.73
N THR A 76 15.95 4.66 -2.03
CA THR A 76 16.22 5.45 -0.82
C THR A 76 16.41 4.58 0.42
N ILE A 77 16.05 3.29 0.37
CA ILE A 77 16.23 2.38 1.50
C ILE A 77 17.66 1.82 1.48
N PRO A 78 18.48 2.10 2.51
CA PRO A 78 19.82 1.54 2.58
C PRO A 78 19.81 0.01 2.55
N GLY A 79 20.56 -0.58 1.62
CA GLY A 79 20.65 -2.03 1.49
C GLY A 79 19.41 -2.71 0.89
N ALA A 80 18.41 -1.96 0.42
CA ALA A 80 17.24 -2.55 -0.22
C ALA A 80 17.60 -3.41 -1.43
N SER A 81 18.67 -3.12 -2.16
CA SER A 81 19.13 -3.98 -3.25
C SER A 81 19.44 -5.43 -2.84
N LYS A 82 19.69 -5.69 -1.55
CA LYS A 82 19.92 -7.03 -0.99
C LYS A 82 18.64 -7.80 -0.64
N VAL A 83 17.52 -7.10 -0.45
CA VAL A 83 16.25 -7.67 0.05
C VAL A 83 15.11 -7.50 -0.95
N ILE A 84 15.07 -6.33 -1.59
CA ILE A 84 14.14 -5.92 -2.63
C ILE A 84 14.95 -5.83 -3.92
N ARG A 85 14.92 -6.88 -4.75
CA ARG A 85 15.49 -6.76 -6.09
C ARG A 85 14.65 -5.76 -6.88
N GLN A 86 15.23 -4.59 -7.16
CA GLN A 86 14.61 -3.58 -8.00
C GLN A 86 14.36 -4.21 -9.38
N GLN A 87 13.09 -4.51 -9.65
CA GLN A 87 12.71 -5.16 -10.89
C GLN A 87 12.81 -4.12 -12.00
N GLN A 88 13.87 -4.19 -12.80
CA GLN A 88 14.00 -3.36 -13.99
C GLN A 88 13.00 -3.85 -15.04
N LEU A 89 11.77 -3.32 -15.01
CA LEU A 89 10.86 -3.46 -16.13
C LEU A 89 11.19 -2.38 -17.19
N LEU A 90 11.38 -2.82 -18.44
CA LEU A 90 11.46 -1.98 -19.64
C LEU A 90 10.04 -1.51 -19.96
N SER A 91 9.78 -0.21 -19.78
CA SER A 91 8.55 0.38 -19.18
C SER A 91 7.29 0.55 -20.07
N VAL A 92 6.12 0.19 -19.51
CA VAL A 92 4.81 0.84 -19.72
C VAL A 92 4.52 1.94 -18.69
N TYR A 93 5.15 1.89 -17.52
CA TYR A 93 5.05 2.94 -16.50
C TYR A 93 6.44 3.43 -16.08
N SER A 94 6.61 4.75 -16.00
CA SER A 94 7.82 5.33 -15.42
C SER A 94 7.92 4.95 -13.93
N ARG A 95 9.15 4.83 -13.41
CA ARG A 95 9.39 4.57 -11.98
C ARG A 95 8.67 5.58 -11.08
N ASP A 96 8.58 6.82 -11.54
CA ASP A 96 7.89 7.91 -10.87
C ASP A 96 6.38 7.62 -10.69
N MET A 97 5.73 7.06 -11.72
CA MET A 97 4.31 6.73 -11.65
C MET A 97 4.03 5.57 -10.68
N HIS A 98 4.93 4.58 -10.62
CA HIS A 98 4.87 3.56 -9.57
C HIS A 98 5.00 4.20 -8.19
N GLY A 99 5.93 5.14 -8.00
CA GLY A 99 6.09 5.81 -6.70
C GLY A 99 4.88 6.65 -6.33
N VAL A 100 4.25 7.34 -7.30
CA VAL A 100 3.02 8.11 -7.07
C VAL A 100 1.90 7.20 -6.60
N LYS A 101 1.68 6.04 -7.25
CA LYS A 101 0.65 5.08 -6.85
C LYS A 101 0.89 4.51 -5.44
N ALA A 102 2.12 4.12 -5.13
CA ALA A 102 2.49 3.67 -3.78
C ALA A 102 2.29 4.78 -2.74
N LEU A 103 2.66 6.02 -3.08
CA LEU A 103 2.51 7.17 -2.19
C LEU A 103 1.05 7.54 -1.96
N VAL A 104 0.19 7.45 -2.97
CA VAL A 104 -1.26 7.66 -2.80
C VAL A 104 -1.85 6.57 -1.89
N ALA A 105 -1.50 5.31 -2.12
CA ALA A 105 -2.01 4.20 -1.32
C ALA A 105 -1.58 4.26 0.16
N SER A 106 -0.33 4.65 0.43
CA SER A 106 0.14 4.83 1.82
C SER A 106 -0.64 5.92 2.57
N LYS A 107 -1.01 7.02 1.90
CA LYS A 107 -1.87 8.06 2.50
C LYS A 107 -3.24 7.49 2.87
N GLN A 108 -3.83 6.67 2.01
CA GLN A 108 -5.12 6.06 2.27
C GLN A 108 -5.07 5.13 3.50
N ILE A 109 -4.00 4.34 3.66
CA ILE A 109 -3.82 3.52 4.88
C ILE A 109 -3.66 4.36 6.15
N ILE A 110 -2.90 5.46 6.08
CA ILE A 110 -2.75 6.36 7.23
C ILE A 110 -4.09 7.03 7.58
N ASN A 111 -4.86 7.45 6.58
CA ASN A 111 -6.20 8.01 6.79
C ASN A 111 -7.17 6.99 7.40
N LEU A 112 -7.05 5.71 7.05
CA LEU A 112 -7.83 4.66 7.69
C LEU A 112 -7.53 4.59 9.20
N ALA A 113 -6.31 4.93 9.65
CA ALA A 113 -5.99 5.01 11.07
C ALA A 113 -6.67 6.16 11.83
N THR A 114 -7.21 7.17 11.12
CA THR A 114 -7.97 8.25 11.76
C THR A 114 -9.43 7.89 12.00
N LEU A 115 -9.93 6.82 11.35
CA LEU A 115 -11.25 6.30 11.61
C LEU A 115 -11.22 5.64 13.01
N GLN A 116 -12.10 6.05 13.91
CA GLN A 116 -12.18 5.48 15.27
C GLN A 116 -13.08 4.23 15.27
N ILE A 117 -12.75 3.21 14.47
CA ILE A 117 -13.59 2.01 14.34
C ILE A 117 -13.11 0.91 15.31
N PRO A 118 -14.00 0.27 16.12
CA PRO A 118 -13.62 -0.71 17.14
C PRO A 118 -12.85 -1.94 16.62
N VAL A 119 -13.06 -2.31 15.36
CA VAL A 119 -12.41 -3.48 14.71
C VAL A 119 -10.90 -3.25 14.47
N GLN A 120 -10.44 -2.00 14.58
CA GLN A 120 -9.03 -1.61 14.46
C GLN A 120 -8.19 -1.80 15.71
N LYS A 121 -8.77 -2.31 16.81
CA LYS A 121 -7.97 -2.73 17.96
C LYS A 121 -7.20 -4.02 17.61
N HIS A 122 -6.14 -3.84 16.82
CA HIS A 122 -4.97 -4.71 16.73
C HIS A 122 -5.06 -5.96 15.86
N THR A 123 -5.45 -5.84 14.59
CA THR A 123 -5.04 -6.90 13.65
C THR A 123 -3.55 -6.72 13.31
N PRO A 124 -2.70 -7.77 13.43
CA PRO A 124 -1.28 -7.67 13.06
C PRO A 124 -1.08 -7.16 11.64
N PHE A 125 -2.00 -7.49 10.74
CA PHE A 125 -1.97 -7.03 9.35
C PHE A 125 -2.14 -5.50 9.23
N PHE A 126 -3.00 -4.88 10.03
CA PHE A 126 -3.15 -3.42 10.03
C PHE A 126 -1.88 -2.72 10.53
N ILE A 127 -1.25 -3.25 11.58
CA ILE A 127 0.03 -2.75 12.10
C ILE A 127 1.12 -2.83 11.03
N CYS A 128 1.23 -3.98 10.35
CA CYS A 128 2.14 -4.14 9.21
C CYS A 128 1.83 -3.16 8.07
N GLY A 129 0.56 -2.90 7.79
CA GLY A 129 0.13 -1.93 6.80
C GLY A 129 0.55 -0.50 7.14
N ILE A 130 0.40 -0.09 8.39
CA ILE A 130 0.87 1.22 8.88
C ILE A 130 2.39 1.32 8.80
N GLY A 131 3.12 0.30 9.25
CA GLY A 131 4.58 0.27 9.15
C GLY A 131 5.07 0.40 7.71
N PHE A 132 4.42 -0.30 6.77
CA PHE A 132 4.76 -0.18 5.35
C PHE A 132 4.39 1.20 4.78
N ALA A 133 3.24 1.75 5.15
CA ALA A 133 2.84 3.10 4.73
C ALA A 133 3.84 4.18 5.20
N VAL A 134 4.33 4.09 6.44
CA VAL A 134 5.37 4.98 6.97
C VAL A 134 6.66 4.86 6.17
N LEU A 135 7.09 3.64 5.88
CA LEU A 135 8.27 3.39 5.06
C LEU A 135 8.15 4.04 3.67
N VAL A 136 6.99 3.93 3.01
CA VAL A 136 6.73 4.58 1.71
C VAL A 136 6.80 6.11 1.82
N GLN A 137 6.20 6.70 2.87
CA GLN A 137 6.21 8.16 3.09
C GLN A 137 7.63 8.67 3.39
N LEU A 138 8.42 7.94 4.19
CA LEU A 138 9.82 8.26 4.46
C LEU A 138 10.67 8.21 3.19
N SER A 139 10.51 7.17 2.38
CA SER A 139 11.20 7.08 1.09
C SER A 139 10.87 8.26 0.18
N ALA A 140 9.59 8.67 0.12
CA ALA A 140 9.19 9.84 -0.67
C ALA A 140 9.76 11.15 -0.10
N CYS A 141 9.90 11.27 1.23
CA CYS A 141 10.53 12.41 1.89
C CYS A 141 12.02 12.54 1.51
N CYS A 142 12.73 11.42 1.33
CA CYS A 142 14.11 11.43 0.82
C CYS A 142 14.23 11.93 -0.64
N LEU A 143 13.11 12.02 -1.38
CA LEU A 143 13.03 12.41 -2.79
C LEU A 143 12.09 13.62 -3.00
N THR A 144 12.11 14.58 -2.07
CA THR A 144 11.23 15.77 -2.05
C THR A 144 11.16 16.55 -3.37
N GLY A 145 12.24 16.54 -4.17
CA GLY A 145 12.25 17.13 -5.52
C GLY A 145 11.28 16.50 -6.53
N SER A 146 10.90 15.23 -6.34
CA SER A 146 10.04 14.46 -7.25
C SER A 146 8.64 14.17 -6.68
N TYR A 147 8.44 14.22 -5.36
CA TYR A 147 7.20 13.75 -4.70
C TYR A 147 6.47 14.77 -3.80
N GLY A 148 7.06 15.95 -3.57
CA GLY A 148 6.43 17.07 -2.85
C GLY A 148 7.25 17.60 -1.67
N THR A 149 6.69 18.58 -0.96
CA THR A 149 7.38 19.29 0.13
C THR A 149 7.51 18.46 1.41
N HIS A 150 8.60 18.70 2.16
CA HIS A 150 8.97 17.97 3.38
C HIS A 150 7.88 18.02 4.46
N ASP A 151 7.29 19.20 4.70
CA ASP A 151 6.25 19.43 5.71
C ASP A 151 5.05 18.48 5.58
N ARG A 152 4.69 18.12 4.34
CA ARG A 152 3.56 17.23 4.05
C ARG A 152 3.80 15.78 4.46
N PHE A 153 5.07 15.39 4.62
CA PHE A 153 5.46 14.06 5.09
C PHE A 153 5.59 14.04 6.61
N ASP A 154 6.09 15.12 7.22
CA ASP A 154 6.28 15.23 8.67
C ASP A 154 4.96 15.08 9.45
N ASP A 155 3.90 15.75 9.00
CA ASP A 155 2.56 15.62 9.61
C ASP A 155 2.05 14.18 9.57
N ARG A 156 2.28 13.48 8.45
CA ARG A 156 1.80 12.11 8.25
C ARG A 156 2.62 11.07 9.00
N ILE A 157 3.94 11.25 9.04
CA ILE A 157 4.83 10.41 9.82
C ILE A 157 4.52 10.60 11.31
N SER A 158 4.29 11.83 11.75
CA SER A 158 3.88 12.14 13.14
C SER A 158 2.55 11.48 13.49
N LEU A 159 1.55 11.54 12.61
CA LEU A 159 0.27 10.86 12.80
C LEU A 159 0.45 9.34 12.92
N ALA A 160 1.23 8.73 12.02
CA ALA A 160 1.46 7.30 12.04
C ALA A 160 2.26 6.84 13.27
N ILE A 161 3.24 7.62 13.73
CA ILE A 161 3.94 7.38 15.00
C ILE A 161 2.97 7.49 16.17
N GLY A 162 2.09 8.50 16.17
CA GLY A 162 1.04 8.65 17.18
C GLY A 162 0.14 7.42 17.25
N VAL A 163 -0.33 6.94 16.10
CA VAL A 163 -1.10 5.69 15.98
C VAL A 163 -0.29 4.49 16.48
N LEU A 164 0.98 4.32 16.07
CA LEU A 164 1.79 3.18 16.53
C LEU A 164 2.01 3.21 18.05
N LYS A 165 2.16 4.39 18.66
CA LYS A 165 2.27 4.54 20.12
C LYS A 165 1.00 4.11 20.85
N THR A 166 -0.18 4.40 20.32
CA THR A 166 -1.44 3.93 20.92
C THR A 166 -1.63 2.42 20.79
N LEU A 167 -0.84 1.76 19.92
CA LEU A 167 -0.87 0.32 19.69
C LEU A 167 0.19 -0.44 20.50
N SER A 168 1.12 0.24 21.18
CA SER A 168 2.15 -0.39 22.03
C SER A 168 1.54 -0.80 23.39
N PRO A 169 1.78 -2.03 23.89
CA PRO A 169 1.36 -2.39 25.25
C PRO A 169 2.12 -1.51 26.27
N SER A 170 1.40 -1.04 27.30
CA SER A 170 1.98 -0.33 28.46
C SER A 170 2.79 -1.27 29.36
#